data_AF-A0A0F2PMS5-F1
#
_entry.id   AF-A0A0F2PMS5-F1
#
_cell.length_a   1.000
_cell.length_b   1.000
_cell.length_c   1.000
_cell.angle_alpha   90.00
_cell.angle_beta   90.00
_cell.angle_gamma   90.00
#
_symmetry.space_group_name_H-M   'P 1'
#
loop_
_entity.id
_entity.type
_entity.pdbx_description
1 polymer ?
#
loop_
_entity_poly.entity_id
_entity_poly.type
_entity_poly.pdbx_seq_one_letter_code
_entity_poly.pdbx_strand_id
1 'polypeptide(L)'
;MIKPDKFWLATDSDFYDIKSPAYTAHITWTNNIYDDFILMAESYFVCAHATLSEIVNSGHDNIKSDMWFLPGMYMYRQAIELLCKALIIPSINNNYQITNAFTQYKHNTEALFTYYKSALPVIPLNADEINWINEYLTNMEYIDRGSDLFRYPFKDEFLSNYSDNFLDVVRMANGFEQCYSILFKCVAPNHDPLKYQADIDCTMSTNFLHFAPHGFGNCQLYESPWSDGFYKQIEGYSNVAAYIFSRPNGLPKAQLFFPVAFLLRNAIELSLKRLLYAKNVVCVSYHIKRSKKNSHFLYKDLWKNVKPVIEHYAETSQEDLSQIEIAETYIKKLDEIDKKGDAFRYPINYGLQYRFSNQTIDINNIHSWMQGIFNFLDGCDSMLSAIYDYECEMRSYYY
;
A
#
# COMPACT_ATOMS: atom_id res chain seq x y z
N MET A 1 11.46 -8.59 16.40
CA MET A 1 10.42 -7.82 17.12
C MET A 1 11.00 -6.48 17.55
N ILE A 2 10.60 -5.41 16.87
CA ILE A 2 10.81 -4.04 17.35
C ILE A 2 9.81 -3.84 18.50
N LYS A 3 10.27 -3.43 19.68
CA LYS A 3 9.40 -3.26 20.85
C LYS A 3 8.39 -2.12 20.58
N PRO A 4 7.08 -2.31 20.84
CA PRO A 4 6.04 -1.29 20.67
C PRO A 4 6.30 0.01 21.47
N ASP A 5 7.00 -0.09 22.60
CA ASP A 5 7.20 1.00 23.58
C ASP A 5 8.04 2.21 23.11
N LYS A 6 8.40 2.32 21.82
CA LYS A 6 9.32 3.38 21.34
C LYS A 6 8.71 4.43 20.42
N PHE A 7 7.53 4.20 19.84
CA PHE A 7 6.94 5.14 18.89
C PHE A 7 5.53 5.53 19.34
N TRP A 8 5.39 6.73 19.90
CA TRP A 8 4.12 7.29 20.33
C TRP A 8 4.01 8.74 19.89
N LEU A 9 2.80 9.29 19.93
CA LEU A 9 2.55 10.70 19.64
C LEU A 9 3.27 11.60 20.66
N ALA A 10 3.92 12.64 20.16
CA ALA A 10 4.61 13.64 20.97
C ALA A 10 4.13 15.05 20.62
N THR A 11 4.01 15.92 21.62
CA THR A 11 3.76 17.34 21.42
C THR A 11 4.90 17.97 20.60
N ASP A 12 4.56 18.95 19.77
CA ASP A 12 5.50 19.75 18.99
C ASP A 12 6.42 18.97 18.03
N SER A 13 6.05 17.75 17.64
CA SER A 13 6.78 17.01 16.60
C SER A 13 6.14 17.17 15.23
N ASP A 14 6.97 17.35 14.21
CA ASP A 14 6.55 17.46 12.81
C ASP A 14 7.15 16.34 11.94
N PHE A 15 6.46 16.03 10.84
CA PHE A 15 6.92 15.10 9.80
C PHE A 15 8.31 15.47 9.26
N TYR A 16 8.61 16.77 9.15
CA TYR A 16 9.86 17.29 8.59
C TYR A 16 10.98 17.50 9.62
N ASP A 17 10.78 17.14 10.89
CA ASP A 17 11.84 17.27 11.89
C ASP A 17 13.06 16.42 11.52
N ILE A 18 14.25 16.98 11.73
CA ILE A 18 15.52 16.26 11.57
C ILE A 18 16.07 15.91 12.95
N LYS A 19 15.79 14.69 13.42
CA LYS A 19 16.19 14.21 14.76
C LYS A 19 17.39 13.26 14.70
N SER A 20 17.59 12.62 13.55
CA SER A 20 18.57 11.57 13.31
C SER A 20 19.38 11.90 12.04
N PRO A 21 20.41 12.77 12.12
CA PRO A 21 21.19 13.19 10.94
C PRO A 21 21.73 12.02 10.09
N ALA A 22 22.10 10.90 10.72
CA ALA A 22 22.56 9.69 10.02
C ALA A 22 21.50 9.01 9.14
N TYR A 23 20.21 9.33 9.34
CA TYR A 23 19.06 8.83 8.58
C TYR A 23 18.48 9.87 7.62
N THR A 24 19.16 10.99 7.46
CA THR A 24 18.74 12.00 6.48
C THR A 24 18.95 11.52 5.06
N ALA A 25 17.99 11.85 4.20
CA ALA A 25 18.05 11.65 2.76
C ALA A 25 17.60 12.95 2.09
N HIS A 26 18.32 13.35 1.05
CA HIS A 26 17.91 14.46 0.20
C HIS A 26 17.14 13.89 -0.99
N ILE A 27 15.86 14.27 -1.12
CA ILE A 27 15.01 13.86 -2.23
C ILE A 27 15.27 14.81 -3.40
N THR A 28 15.92 14.27 -4.42
CA THR A 28 16.19 15.00 -5.67
C THR A 28 15.65 14.19 -6.84
N TRP A 29 14.80 14.83 -7.63
CA TRP A 29 14.32 14.29 -8.89
C TRP A 29 15.24 14.71 -10.03
N THR A 30 15.37 13.84 -11.03
CA THR A 30 16.10 14.19 -12.26
C THR A 30 15.37 15.26 -13.06
N ASN A 31 14.07 15.46 -12.78
CA ASN A 31 13.14 16.25 -13.55
C ASN A 31 12.87 15.64 -14.95
N ASN A 32 13.26 14.38 -15.16
CA ASN A 32 12.84 13.58 -16.27
C ASN A 32 11.77 12.60 -15.79
N ILE A 33 10.52 12.84 -16.19
CA ILE A 33 9.37 12.03 -15.75
C ILE A 33 9.58 10.55 -16.08
N TYR A 34 10.20 10.24 -17.23
CA TYR A 34 10.50 8.87 -17.62
C TYR A 34 11.44 8.18 -16.62
N ASP A 35 12.60 8.80 -16.35
CA ASP A 35 13.60 8.24 -15.44
C ASP A 35 13.07 8.17 -14.00
N ASP A 36 12.39 9.22 -13.55
CA ASP A 36 11.87 9.32 -12.18
C ASP A 36 10.75 8.29 -11.89
N PHE A 37 9.94 7.93 -12.89
CA PHE A 37 8.98 6.83 -12.76
C PHE A 37 9.65 5.45 -12.72
N ILE A 38 10.71 5.21 -13.51
CA ILE A 38 11.46 3.94 -13.48
C ILE A 38 12.15 3.77 -12.13
N LEU A 39 12.80 4.83 -11.62
CA LEU A 39 13.43 4.79 -10.30
C LEU A 39 12.42 4.49 -9.18
N MET A 40 11.22 5.08 -9.26
CA MET A 40 10.16 4.76 -8.29
C MET A 40 9.64 3.32 -8.49
N ALA A 41 9.49 2.85 -9.73
CA ALA A 41 9.07 1.47 -10.02
C ALA A 41 10.05 0.45 -9.41
N GLU A 42 11.36 0.64 -9.61
CA GLU A 42 12.39 -0.21 -9.01
C GLU A 42 12.38 -0.17 -7.49
N SER A 43 12.14 1.01 -6.90
CA SER A 43 12.04 1.15 -5.44
C SER A 43 10.94 0.26 -4.86
N TYR A 44 9.75 0.28 -5.48
CA TYR A 44 8.63 -0.58 -5.09
C TYR A 44 8.92 -2.07 -5.39
N PHE A 45 9.50 -2.38 -6.55
CA PHE A 45 9.84 -3.75 -6.94
C PHE A 45 10.81 -4.41 -5.96
N VAL A 46 11.92 -3.74 -5.62
CA VAL A 46 12.92 -4.26 -4.69
C VAL A 46 12.34 -4.45 -3.28
N CYS A 47 11.48 -3.55 -2.82
CA CYS A 47 10.80 -3.71 -1.53
C CYS A 47 9.80 -4.89 -1.55
N ALA A 48 9.09 -5.09 -2.65
CA ALA A 48 8.20 -6.24 -2.85
C ALA A 48 9.00 -7.55 -2.82
N HIS A 49 10.07 -7.65 -3.62
CA HIS A 49 10.94 -8.82 -3.65
C HIS A 49 11.55 -9.14 -2.29
N ALA A 50 12.04 -8.13 -1.56
CA ALA A 50 12.56 -8.33 -0.21
C ALA A 50 11.50 -8.86 0.75
N THR A 51 10.25 -8.39 0.63
CA THR A 51 9.11 -8.84 1.46
C THR A 51 8.73 -10.28 1.14
N LEU A 52 8.54 -10.62 -0.14
CA LEU A 52 8.11 -11.97 -0.52
C LEU A 52 9.21 -13.00 -0.28
N SER A 53 10.47 -12.63 -0.50
CA SER A 53 11.62 -13.46 -0.11
C SER A 53 11.63 -13.75 1.39
N GLU A 54 11.28 -12.77 2.23
CA GLU A 54 11.18 -12.99 3.68
C GLU A 54 10.06 -13.96 4.04
N ILE A 55 8.90 -13.82 3.40
CA ILE A 55 7.76 -14.72 3.62
C ILE A 55 8.18 -16.16 3.29
N VAL A 56 8.76 -16.39 2.10
CA VAL A 56 9.22 -17.71 1.66
C VAL A 56 10.31 -18.28 2.59
N ASN A 57 11.33 -17.47 2.92
CA ASN A 57 12.46 -17.92 3.74
C ASN A 57 12.07 -18.19 5.21
N SER A 58 10.97 -17.59 5.68
CA SER A 58 10.46 -17.84 7.03
C SER A 58 9.74 -19.19 7.18
N GLY A 59 9.50 -19.89 6.07
CA GLY A 59 8.78 -21.16 6.06
C GLY A 59 7.32 -20.95 6.43
N HIS A 60 6.88 -21.53 7.54
CA HIS A 60 5.49 -21.39 8.00
C HIS A 60 5.37 -20.32 9.09
N ASP A 61 4.97 -19.13 8.66
CA ASP A 61 4.60 -18.00 9.51
C ASP A 61 3.30 -17.39 8.96
N ASN A 62 2.20 -17.53 9.71
CA ASN A 62 0.87 -17.10 9.28
C ASN A 62 0.75 -15.57 9.22
N ILE A 63 1.45 -14.83 10.09
CA ILE A 63 1.46 -13.36 10.01
C ILE A 63 2.09 -12.95 8.68
N LYS A 64 3.20 -13.58 8.31
CA LYS A 64 3.86 -13.30 7.02
C LYS A 64 3.02 -13.75 5.82
N SER A 65 2.53 -14.99 5.85
CA SER A 65 1.81 -15.59 4.72
C SER A 65 0.44 -14.94 4.49
N ASP A 66 -0.30 -14.58 5.55
CA ASP A 66 -1.66 -14.03 5.44
C ASP A 66 -1.72 -12.51 5.47
N MET A 67 -0.74 -11.85 6.08
CA MET A 67 -0.76 -10.40 6.29
C MET A 67 0.31 -9.69 5.46
N TRP A 68 1.58 -10.11 5.53
CA TRP A 68 2.67 -9.44 4.77
C TRP A 68 2.56 -9.67 3.26
N PHE A 69 1.94 -10.78 2.85
CA PHE A 69 1.63 -11.06 1.46
C PHE A 69 0.86 -9.91 0.79
N LEU A 70 -0.10 -9.31 1.49
CA LEU A 70 -0.97 -8.26 0.95
C LEU A 70 -0.20 -6.99 0.52
N PRO A 71 0.55 -6.29 1.39
CA PRO A 71 1.37 -5.16 0.97
C PRO A 71 2.48 -5.57 0.00
N GLY A 72 3.02 -6.79 0.10
CA GLY A 72 4.02 -7.31 -0.84
C GLY A 72 3.49 -7.38 -2.29
N MET A 73 2.33 -8.01 -2.48
CA MET A 73 1.65 -8.07 -3.78
C MET A 73 1.27 -6.67 -4.29
N TYR A 74 0.78 -5.80 -3.41
CA TYR A 74 0.49 -4.42 -3.78
C TYR A 74 1.74 -3.68 -4.27
N MET A 75 2.89 -3.83 -3.60
CA MET A 75 4.12 -3.14 -4.02
C MET A 75 4.57 -3.60 -5.42
N TYR A 76 4.47 -4.89 -5.74
CA TYR A 76 4.68 -5.34 -7.13
C TYR A 76 3.68 -4.73 -8.11
N ARG A 77 2.38 -4.74 -7.76
CA ARG A 77 1.33 -4.16 -8.58
C ARG A 77 1.56 -2.67 -8.87
N GLN A 78 2.06 -1.92 -7.88
CA GLN A 78 2.44 -0.52 -8.01
C GLN A 78 3.68 -0.34 -8.87
N ALA A 79 4.69 -1.21 -8.73
CA ALA A 79 5.91 -1.18 -9.55
C ALA A 79 5.58 -1.37 -11.05
N ILE A 80 4.73 -2.34 -11.38
CA ILE A 80 4.26 -2.57 -12.75
C ILE A 80 3.50 -1.36 -13.30
N GLU A 81 2.63 -0.74 -12.50
CA GLU A 81 1.91 0.46 -12.94
C GLU A 81 2.86 1.63 -13.26
N LEU A 82 3.82 1.88 -12.38
CA LEU A 82 4.82 2.92 -12.57
C LEU A 82 5.66 2.67 -13.82
N LEU A 83 6.06 1.42 -14.05
CA LEU A 83 6.83 1.04 -15.22
C LEU A 83 6.01 1.20 -16.51
N CYS A 84 4.76 0.73 -16.55
CA CYS A 84 3.87 0.96 -17.69
C CYS A 84 3.65 2.45 -17.97
N LYS A 85 3.50 3.28 -16.92
CA LYS A 85 3.41 4.74 -17.06
C LYS A 85 4.70 5.35 -17.59
N ALA A 86 5.86 4.85 -17.17
CA ALA A 86 7.14 5.28 -17.73
C ALA A 86 7.21 4.99 -19.23
N LEU A 87 6.88 3.75 -19.64
CA LEU A 87 7.03 3.29 -21.02
C LEU A 87 6.23 4.10 -22.04
N ILE A 88 5.08 4.69 -21.67
CA ILE A 88 4.30 5.51 -22.60
C ILE A 88 4.87 6.93 -22.82
N ILE A 89 5.70 7.43 -21.90
CA ILE A 89 6.18 8.83 -21.91
C ILE A 89 6.97 9.17 -23.17
N PRO A 90 7.93 8.35 -23.65
CA PRO A 90 8.70 8.67 -24.86
C PRO A 90 7.84 8.86 -26.12
N SER A 91 6.62 8.30 -26.14
CA SER A 91 5.67 8.42 -27.24
C SER A 91 4.71 9.61 -27.11
N ILE A 92 4.89 10.46 -26.09
CA ILE A 92 4.03 11.60 -25.80
C ILE A 92 4.79 12.91 -26.00
N ASN A 93 4.18 13.85 -26.74
CA ASN A 93 4.88 15.03 -27.22
C ASN A 93 4.86 16.22 -26.25
N ASN A 94 3.96 16.23 -25.27
CA ASN A 94 3.82 17.35 -24.34
C ASN A 94 3.14 16.97 -23.01
N ASN A 95 3.31 17.83 -22.02
CA ASN A 95 2.78 17.69 -20.68
C ASN A 95 1.25 17.51 -20.62
N TYR A 96 0.49 18.21 -21.48
CA TYR A 96 -0.96 18.08 -21.51
C TYR A 96 -1.40 16.66 -21.90
N GLN A 97 -0.72 16.05 -22.88
CA GLN A 97 -0.96 14.67 -23.28
C GLN A 97 -0.56 13.67 -22.19
N ILE A 98 0.51 13.93 -21.42
CA ILE A 98 0.90 13.10 -20.27
C ILE A 98 -0.23 13.12 -19.22
N THR A 99 -0.68 14.30 -18.82
CA THR A 99 -1.78 14.46 -17.87
C THR A 99 -3.06 13.77 -18.36
N ASN A 100 -3.40 13.91 -19.65
CA ASN A 100 -4.55 13.24 -20.23
C ASN A 100 -4.41 11.72 -20.19
N ALA A 101 -3.27 11.16 -20.59
CA ALA A 101 -3.03 9.72 -20.57
C ALA A 101 -3.12 9.17 -19.13
N PHE A 102 -2.47 9.82 -18.16
CA PHE A 102 -2.53 9.39 -16.76
C PHE A 102 -3.95 9.50 -16.18
N THR A 103 -4.71 10.52 -16.58
CA THR A 103 -6.11 10.70 -16.14
C THR A 103 -7.06 9.68 -16.78
N GLN A 104 -6.83 9.35 -18.05
CA GLN A 104 -7.63 8.41 -18.81
C GLN A 104 -7.39 6.98 -18.34
N TYR A 105 -6.13 6.55 -18.29
CA TYR A 105 -5.78 5.15 -18.01
C TYR A 105 -5.71 4.86 -16.51
N LYS A 106 -5.34 5.85 -15.68
CA LYS A 106 -5.21 5.71 -14.22
C LYS A 106 -4.34 4.52 -13.83
N HIS A 107 -4.96 3.42 -13.40
CA HIS A 107 -4.34 2.19 -12.92
C HIS A 107 -4.36 1.06 -13.96
N ASN A 108 -5.02 1.24 -15.11
CA ASN A 108 -5.21 0.18 -16.09
C ASN A 108 -3.89 -0.10 -16.85
N THR A 109 -3.20 -1.16 -16.43
CA THR A 109 -1.89 -1.56 -16.95
C THR A 109 -1.97 -2.16 -18.34
N GLU A 110 -3.05 -2.89 -18.66
CA GLU A 110 -3.34 -3.44 -19.99
C GLU A 110 -3.43 -2.34 -21.05
N ALA A 111 -4.17 -1.27 -20.77
CA ALA A 111 -4.37 -0.14 -21.68
C ALA A 111 -3.09 0.69 -21.83
N LEU A 112 -2.34 0.90 -20.74
CA LEU A 112 -1.03 1.55 -20.80
C LEU A 112 -0.05 0.77 -21.68
N PHE A 113 0.04 -0.54 -21.50
CA PHE A 113 0.91 -1.39 -22.33
C PHE A 113 0.44 -1.45 -23.78
N THR A 114 -0.87 -1.53 -24.01
CA THR A 114 -1.45 -1.47 -25.37
C THR A 114 -1.11 -0.15 -26.07
N TYR A 115 -1.20 0.98 -25.35
CA TYR A 115 -0.78 2.27 -25.88
C TYR A 115 0.71 2.25 -26.26
N TYR A 116 1.59 1.83 -25.35
CA TYR A 116 3.03 1.71 -25.59
C TYR A 116 3.34 0.90 -26.85
N LYS A 117 2.77 -0.31 -26.95
CA LYS A 117 2.96 -1.22 -28.10
C LYS A 117 2.46 -0.61 -29.41
N SER A 118 1.33 0.12 -29.38
CA SER A 118 0.76 0.75 -30.57
C SER A 118 1.52 1.98 -31.05
N ALA A 119 2.27 2.63 -30.15
CA ALA A 119 2.97 3.87 -30.42
C ALA A 119 4.36 3.66 -31.06
N LEU A 120 4.87 2.42 -31.04
CA LEU A 120 6.19 2.08 -31.56
C LEU A 120 6.08 1.01 -32.66
N PRO A 121 6.85 1.13 -33.76
CA PRO A 121 6.84 0.13 -34.83
C PRO A 121 7.44 -1.21 -34.39
N VAL A 122 8.39 -1.19 -33.44
CA VAL A 122 9.06 -2.37 -32.88
C VAL A 122 9.35 -2.10 -31.41
N ILE A 123 9.14 -3.11 -30.57
CA ILE A 123 9.49 -3.11 -29.14
C ILE A 123 10.50 -4.24 -28.87
N PRO A 124 11.35 -4.15 -27.83
CA PRO A 124 12.43 -5.11 -27.57
C PRO A 124 11.95 -6.41 -26.91
N LEU A 125 10.82 -6.94 -27.37
CA LEU A 125 10.19 -8.18 -26.89
C LEU A 125 10.00 -9.16 -28.05
N ASN A 126 10.17 -10.45 -27.77
CA ASN A 126 9.83 -11.51 -28.72
C ASN A 126 8.32 -11.80 -28.72
N ALA A 127 7.85 -12.64 -29.65
CA ALA A 127 6.43 -12.94 -29.80
C ALA A 127 5.82 -13.62 -28.55
N ASP A 128 6.55 -14.53 -27.91
CA ASP A 128 6.10 -15.25 -26.72
C ASP A 128 5.96 -14.31 -25.53
N GLU A 129 6.94 -13.43 -25.33
CA GLU A 129 6.92 -12.38 -24.30
C GLU A 129 5.74 -11.43 -24.48
N ILE A 130 5.49 -11.00 -25.73
CA ILE A 130 4.35 -10.13 -26.06
C ILE A 130 3.03 -10.83 -25.77
N ASN A 131 2.89 -12.10 -26.14
CA ASN A 131 1.66 -12.87 -25.89
C ASN A 131 1.44 -13.03 -24.38
N TRP A 132 2.48 -13.48 -23.67
CA TRP A 132 2.43 -13.71 -22.23
C TRP A 132 2.01 -12.45 -21.47
N ILE A 133 2.65 -11.31 -21.75
CA ILE A 133 2.35 -10.08 -21.02
C ILE A 133 0.97 -9.51 -21.34
N ASN A 134 0.49 -9.63 -22.60
CA ASN A 134 -0.88 -9.21 -22.92
C ASN A 134 -1.87 -10.02 -22.10
N GLU A 135 -1.76 -11.35 -22.10
CA GLU A 135 -2.67 -12.22 -21.36
C GLU A 135 -2.61 -11.97 -19.84
N TYR A 136 -1.40 -11.85 -19.28
CA TYR A 136 -1.23 -11.61 -17.85
C TYR A 136 -1.80 -10.25 -17.41
N LEU A 137 -1.56 -9.18 -18.17
CA LEU A 137 -2.12 -7.86 -17.88
C LEU A 137 -3.64 -7.82 -18.05
N THR A 138 -4.20 -8.51 -19.04
CA THR A 138 -5.65 -8.67 -19.19
C THR A 138 -6.26 -9.39 -17.98
N ASN A 139 -5.64 -10.48 -17.52
CA ASN A 139 -6.10 -11.22 -16.34
C ASN A 139 -5.99 -10.39 -15.05
N MET A 140 -4.91 -9.62 -14.91
CA MET A 140 -4.72 -8.68 -13.80
C MET A 140 -5.77 -7.57 -13.80
N GLU A 141 -6.06 -6.96 -14.96
CA GLU A 141 -7.08 -5.92 -15.07
C GLU A 141 -8.49 -6.47 -14.81
N TYR A 142 -8.77 -7.72 -15.20
CA TYR A 142 -10.05 -8.37 -14.91
C TYR A 142 -10.29 -8.52 -13.39
N ILE A 143 -9.25 -8.89 -12.63
CA ILE A 143 -9.35 -9.17 -11.19
C ILE A 143 -9.11 -7.93 -10.31
N ASP A 144 -8.11 -7.11 -10.64
CA ASP A 144 -7.63 -5.99 -9.82
C ASP A 144 -7.50 -4.66 -10.60
N ARG A 145 -8.53 -4.34 -11.39
CA ARG A 145 -8.68 -3.07 -12.11
C ARG A 145 -8.38 -1.81 -11.28
N GLY A 146 -8.79 -1.84 -10.00
CA GLY A 146 -8.67 -0.70 -9.09
C GLY A 146 -7.29 -0.57 -8.44
N SER A 147 -6.40 -1.56 -8.61
CA SER A 147 -5.23 -1.73 -7.76
C SER A 147 -5.62 -1.77 -6.27
N ASP A 148 -6.80 -2.31 -5.96
CA ASP A 148 -7.45 -2.23 -4.64
C ASP A 148 -7.41 -3.57 -3.90
N LEU A 149 -7.30 -4.69 -4.62
CA LEU A 149 -7.50 -6.04 -4.09
C LEU A 149 -6.61 -6.34 -2.89
N PHE A 150 -5.35 -5.92 -2.95
CA PHE A 150 -4.37 -6.18 -1.89
C PHE A 150 -4.21 -5.01 -0.91
N ARG A 151 -4.85 -3.87 -1.17
CA ARG A 151 -4.81 -2.68 -0.29
C ARG A 151 -5.90 -2.65 0.75
N TYR A 152 -7.06 -3.19 0.42
CA TYR A 152 -8.28 -3.09 1.21
C TYR A 152 -8.79 -4.49 1.57
N PRO A 153 -9.68 -4.58 2.58
CA PRO A 153 -10.41 -5.82 2.86
C PRO A 153 -11.00 -6.43 1.60
N PHE A 154 -10.94 -7.75 1.48
CA PHE A 154 -11.50 -8.44 0.33
C PHE A 154 -13.00 -8.18 0.25
N LYS A 155 -13.49 -7.86 -0.95
CA LYS A 155 -14.92 -7.60 -1.17
C LYS A 155 -15.70 -8.91 -1.04
N ASP A 156 -16.95 -8.82 -0.58
CA ASP A 156 -17.85 -9.98 -0.42
C ASP A 156 -17.93 -10.83 -1.70
N GLU A 157 -17.99 -10.20 -2.88
CA GLU A 157 -18.00 -10.90 -4.19
C GLU A 157 -16.72 -11.69 -4.46
N PHE A 158 -15.57 -11.18 -4.01
CA PHE A 158 -14.30 -11.90 -4.13
C PHE A 158 -14.28 -13.09 -3.17
N LEU A 159 -14.65 -12.87 -1.91
CA LEU A 159 -14.70 -13.92 -0.88
C LEU A 159 -15.74 -15.00 -1.20
N SER A 160 -16.89 -14.66 -1.79
CA SER A 160 -17.89 -15.66 -2.18
C SER A 160 -17.39 -16.63 -3.23
N ASN A 161 -16.41 -16.22 -4.05
CA ASN A 161 -15.81 -17.06 -5.07
C ASN A 161 -14.60 -17.86 -4.54
N TYR A 162 -13.90 -17.35 -3.52
CA TYR A 162 -12.57 -17.85 -3.16
C TYR A 162 -12.32 -18.13 -1.68
N SER A 163 -13.28 -17.94 -0.78
CA SER A 163 -13.11 -18.02 0.69
C SER A 163 -12.50 -19.33 1.22
N ASP A 164 -12.73 -20.45 0.54
CA ASP A 164 -12.17 -21.76 0.91
C ASP A 164 -10.79 -22.05 0.29
N ASN A 165 -10.19 -21.09 -0.40
CA ASN A 165 -8.92 -21.26 -1.11
C ASN A 165 -7.74 -20.55 -0.40
N PHE A 166 -6.54 -20.97 -0.78
CA PHE A 166 -5.28 -20.35 -0.36
C PHE A 166 -4.59 -19.78 -1.60
N LEU A 167 -4.19 -18.50 -1.58
CA LEU A 167 -3.36 -17.94 -2.63
C LEU A 167 -1.93 -18.46 -2.49
N ASP A 168 -1.41 -19.02 -3.59
CA ASP A 168 -0.05 -19.56 -3.66
C ASP A 168 0.96 -18.41 -3.67
N VAL A 169 1.66 -18.22 -2.55
CA VAL A 169 2.55 -17.07 -2.35
C VAL A 169 3.66 -17.04 -3.40
N VAL A 170 4.27 -18.19 -3.69
CA VAL A 170 5.41 -18.29 -4.61
C VAL A 170 4.96 -18.09 -6.05
N ARG A 171 3.89 -18.75 -6.48
CA ARG A 171 3.39 -18.62 -7.86
C ARG A 171 2.88 -17.21 -8.15
N MET A 172 2.18 -16.61 -7.19
CA MET A 172 1.75 -15.20 -7.29
C MET A 172 2.96 -14.27 -7.44
N ALA A 173 3.97 -14.40 -6.57
CA ALA A 173 5.18 -13.59 -6.65
C ALA A 173 5.90 -13.75 -8.00
N ASN A 174 6.07 -14.99 -8.46
CA ASN A 174 6.73 -15.26 -9.74
C ASN A 174 5.96 -14.65 -10.92
N GLY A 175 4.62 -14.65 -10.92
CA GLY A 175 3.83 -13.99 -11.96
C GLY A 175 4.08 -12.48 -12.03
N PHE A 176 4.17 -11.81 -10.88
CA PHE A 176 4.53 -10.40 -10.80
C PHE A 176 5.97 -10.14 -11.25
N GLU A 177 6.94 -10.97 -10.82
CA GLU A 177 8.34 -10.83 -11.21
C GLU A 177 8.56 -11.06 -12.70
N GLN A 178 7.91 -12.08 -13.28
CA GLN A 178 7.91 -12.33 -14.72
C GLN A 178 7.38 -11.12 -15.50
N CYS A 179 6.22 -10.59 -15.09
CA CYS A 179 5.63 -9.42 -15.74
C CYS A 179 6.53 -8.19 -15.65
N TYR A 180 7.10 -7.93 -14.48
CA TYR A 180 8.01 -6.80 -14.29
C TYR A 180 9.27 -6.96 -15.13
N SER A 181 9.87 -8.15 -15.16
CA SER A 181 11.09 -8.46 -15.91
C SER A 181 10.90 -8.29 -17.42
N ILE A 182 9.77 -8.77 -17.97
CA ILE A 182 9.42 -8.55 -19.38
C ILE A 182 9.27 -7.05 -19.66
N LEU A 183 8.50 -6.31 -18.84
CA LEU A 183 8.35 -4.86 -19.02
C LEU A 183 9.67 -4.11 -18.90
N PHE A 184 10.57 -4.56 -18.02
CA PHE A 184 11.83 -3.88 -17.78
C PHE A 184 12.76 -3.97 -18.99
N LYS A 185 12.66 -5.01 -19.84
CA LYS A 185 13.37 -5.05 -21.13
C LYS A 185 13.04 -3.88 -22.06
N CYS A 186 11.88 -3.25 -21.87
CA CYS A 186 11.42 -2.12 -22.67
C CYS A 186 12.01 -0.77 -22.23
N VAL A 187 12.77 -0.71 -21.13
CA VAL A 187 13.38 0.55 -20.68
C VAL A 187 14.59 0.94 -21.54
N ALA A 188 14.96 2.22 -21.48
CA ALA A 188 16.09 2.76 -22.20
C ALA A 188 17.42 2.19 -21.68
N PRO A 189 18.47 2.12 -22.53
CA PRO A 189 19.75 1.49 -22.16
C PRO A 189 20.43 2.04 -20.90
N ASN A 190 20.15 3.29 -20.51
CA ASN A 190 20.69 3.91 -19.29
C ASN A 190 20.18 3.27 -17.98
N HIS A 191 19.10 2.47 -18.05
CA HIS A 191 18.54 1.75 -16.90
C HIS A 191 18.88 0.25 -16.88
N ASP A 192 19.80 -0.20 -17.75
CA ASP A 192 20.18 -1.61 -17.89
C ASP A 192 18.95 -2.54 -18.13
N PRO A 193 18.33 -2.50 -19.33
CA PRO A 193 17.11 -3.25 -19.64
C PRO A 193 17.25 -4.78 -19.49
N LEU A 194 18.48 -5.29 -19.38
CA LEU A 194 18.76 -6.71 -19.23
C LEU A 194 18.90 -7.14 -17.75
N LYS A 195 18.80 -6.20 -16.80
CA LYS A 195 19.01 -6.41 -15.36
C LYS A 195 18.21 -7.59 -14.78
N TYR A 196 16.97 -7.77 -15.21
CA TYR A 196 16.05 -8.80 -14.69
C TYR A 196 15.74 -9.91 -15.72
N GLN A 197 16.51 -10.03 -16.81
CA GLN A 197 16.15 -10.95 -17.91
C GLN A 197 16.34 -12.44 -17.61
N ALA A 198 17.19 -12.78 -16.62
CA ALA A 198 17.73 -14.14 -16.45
C ALA A 198 16.64 -15.18 -16.12
N ASP A 199 15.56 -14.74 -15.48
CA ASP A 199 14.51 -15.61 -14.95
C ASP A 199 13.21 -15.58 -15.78
N ILE A 200 13.26 -14.98 -16.99
CA ILE A 200 12.08 -14.90 -17.87
C ILE A 200 11.73 -16.29 -18.43
N ASP A 201 10.55 -16.80 -18.04
CA ASP A 201 9.97 -18.04 -18.54
C ASP A 201 8.55 -17.83 -19.10
N CYS A 202 8.43 -17.73 -20.44
CA CYS A 202 7.13 -17.55 -21.10
C CYS A 202 6.26 -18.81 -21.12
N THR A 203 6.72 -19.94 -20.56
CA THR A 203 5.89 -21.13 -20.34
C THR A 203 5.10 -21.08 -19.04
N MET A 204 5.41 -20.11 -18.16
CA MET A 204 4.65 -19.86 -16.95
C MET A 204 3.19 -19.51 -17.25
N SER A 205 2.29 -19.90 -16.35
CA SER A 205 0.87 -19.57 -16.47
C SER A 205 0.64 -18.06 -16.43
N THR A 206 -0.28 -17.58 -17.27
CA THR A 206 -0.72 -16.18 -17.34
C THR A 206 -1.89 -15.87 -16.39
N ASN A 207 -2.34 -16.84 -15.59
CA ASN A 207 -3.38 -16.60 -14.58
C ASN A 207 -2.90 -15.58 -13.56
N PHE A 208 -3.75 -14.60 -13.23
CA PHE A 208 -3.39 -13.62 -12.21
C PHE A 208 -3.48 -14.16 -10.78
N LEU A 209 -4.46 -15.04 -10.51
CA LEU A 209 -4.59 -15.71 -9.23
C LEU A 209 -4.09 -17.16 -9.33
N HIS A 210 -3.17 -17.52 -8.44
CA HIS A 210 -2.73 -18.90 -8.26
C HIS A 210 -3.17 -19.42 -6.91
N PHE A 211 -3.68 -20.66 -6.88
CA PHE A 211 -4.18 -21.27 -5.66
C PHE A 211 -3.33 -22.48 -5.26
N ALA A 212 -3.14 -22.62 -3.95
CA ALA A 212 -2.45 -23.73 -3.32
C ALA A 212 -3.44 -24.69 -2.64
N PRO A 213 -3.11 -25.99 -2.53
CA PRO A 213 -3.98 -26.98 -1.90
C PRO A 213 -4.03 -26.88 -0.36
N HIS A 214 -3.15 -26.08 0.26
CA HIS A 214 -3.06 -25.94 1.72
C HIS A 214 -2.57 -24.55 2.13
N GLY A 215 -2.86 -24.16 3.38
CA GLY A 215 -2.42 -22.90 3.98
C GLY A 215 -0.96 -22.85 4.45
N PHE A 216 -0.23 -23.98 4.48
CA PHE A 216 1.19 -23.93 4.90
C PHE A 216 2.03 -23.09 3.93
N GLY A 217 2.41 -21.89 4.39
CA GLY A 217 3.20 -20.92 3.62
C GLY A 217 2.41 -20.17 2.55
N ASN A 218 1.07 -20.20 2.59
CA ASN A 218 0.19 -19.61 1.59
C ASN A 218 -0.87 -18.71 2.24
N CYS A 219 -1.32 -17.68 1.53
CA CYS A 219 -2.25 -16.69 2.06
C CYS A 219 -3.68 -17.24 2.10
N GLN A 220 -4.26 -17.34 3.29
CA GLN A 220 -5.64 -17.79 3.48
C GLN A 220 -6.66 -16.68 3.15
N LEU A 221 -7.61 -16.98 2.26
CA LEU A 221 -8.69 -16.07 1.86
C LEU A 221 -9.94 -16.13 2.76
N TYR A 222 -9.81 -16.70 3.96
CA TYR A 222 -10.87 -16.74 4.95
C TYR A 222 -10.80 -15.55 5.89
N GLU A 223 -11.95 -14.98 6.21
CA GLU A 223 -12.14 -14.05 7.33
C GLU A 223 -13.25 -14.57 8.23
N SER A 224 -13.04 -14.47 9.55
CA SER A 224 -14.09 -14.82 10.52
C SER A 224 -15.33 -13.93 10.31
N PRO A 225 -16.56 -14.47 10.43
CA PRO A 225 -17.78 -13.64 10.47
C PRO A 225 -17.76 -12.58 11.58
N TRP A 226 -16.94 -12.78 12.59
CA TRP A 226 -16.73 -11.88 13.73
C TRP A 226 -15.55 -10.92 13.55
N SER A 227 -14.81 -11.06 12.44
CA SER A 227 -13.67 -10.18 12.09
C SER A 227 -14.14 -8.76 11.83
N ASP A 228 -13.25 -7.79 12.07
CA ASP A 228 -13.43 -6.42 11.59
C ASP A 228 -13.20 -6.30 10.07
N GLY A 229 -12.55 -7.30 9.47
CA GLY A 229 -12.14 -7.37 8.07
C GLY A 229 -10.91 -6.52 7.71
N PHE A 230 -10.36 -5.76 8.65
CA PHE A 230 -9.23 -4.85 8.43
C PHE A 230 -7.92 -5.34 9.04
N TYR A 231 -7.98 -6.19 10.07
CA TYR A 231 -6.81 -6.59 10.86
C TYR A 231 -5.63 -7.10 10.02
N LYS A 232 -5.89 -8.02 9.08
CA LYS A 232 -4.85 -8.61 8.21
C LYS A 232 -4.11 -7.54 7.40
N GLN A 233 -4.85 -6.59 6.82
CA GLN A 233 -4.28 -5.51 6.03
C GLN A 233 -3.53 -4.52 6.93
N ILE A 234 -4.13 -4.10 8.04
CA ILE A 234 -3.52 -3.16 8.99
C ILE A 234 -2.15 -3.67 9.48
N GLU A 235 -2.13 -4.91 10.00
CA GLU A 235 -0.91 -5.56 10.50
C GLU A 235 0.10 -5.84 9.39
N GLY A 236 -0.36 -6.29 8.22
CA GLY A 236 0.52 -6.53 7.09
C GLY A 236 1.28 -5.27 6.69
N TYR A 237 0.55 -4.18 6.47
CA TYR A 237 1.13 -2.92 6.03
C TYR A 237 2.07 -2.29 7.06
N SER A 238 1.72 -2.30 8.35
CA SER A 238 2.58 -1.76 9.41
C SER A 238 3.86 -2.60 9.61
N ASN A 239 3.73 -3.93 9.67
CA ASN A 239 4.86 -4.82 9.91
C ASN A 239 5.83 -4.84 8.71
N VAL A 240 5.33 -4.83 7.48
CA VAL A 240 6.19 -4.75 6.28
C VAL A 240 6.89 -3.39 6.18
N ALA A 241 6.23 -2.29 6.56
CA ALA A 241 6.90 -0.98 6.62
C ALA A 241 8.10 -1.02 7.59
N ALA A 242 7.90 -1.56 8.79
CA ALA A 242 8.95 -1.70 9.79
C ALA A 242 10.08 -2.64 9.32
N TYR A 243 9.72 -3.75 8.68
CA TYR A 243 10.67 -4.71 8.11
C TYR A 243 11.57 -4.03 7.05
N ILE A 244 10.96 -3.44 6.03
CA ILE A 244 11.67 -2.76 4.94
C ILE A 244 12.52 -1.61 5.48
N PHE A 245 12.01 -0.80 6.39
CA PHE A 245 12.77 0.28 7.02
C PHE A 245 14.02 -0.23 7.76
N SER A 246 13.91 -1.36 8.47
CA SER A 246 15.00 -1.92 9.27
C SER A 246 16.08 -2.63 8.45
N ARG A 247 15.75 -3.05 7.22
CA ARG A 247 16.61 -3.92 6.41
C ARG A 247 17.52 -3.10 5.48
N PRO A 248 18.80 -3.50 5.32
CA PRO A 248 19.62 -2.99 4.22
C PRO A 248 19.09 -3.57 2.90
N ASN A 249 18.32 -2.78 2.15
CA ASN A 249 17.66 -3.25 0.92
C ASN A 249 18.48 -2.97 -0.34
N GLY A 250 19.76 -2.60 -0.22
CA GLY A 250 20.63 -2.17 -1.33
C GLY A 250 20.23 -0.84 -1.98
N LEU A 251 19.01 -0.34 -1.72
CA LEU A 251 18.52 0.94 -2.21
C LEU A 251 19.09 2.12 -1.38
N PRO A 252 19.31 3.28 -2.03
CA PRO A 252 19.49 4.54 -1.32
C PRO A 252 18.29 4.85 -0.41
N LYS A 253 18.57 5.44 0.74
CA LYS A 253 17.53 5.88 1.71
C LYS A 253 16.40 6.67 1.05
N ALA A 254 16.73 7.60 0.14
CA ALA A 254 15.77 8.40 -0.61
C ALA A 254 14.75 7.58 -1.42
N GLN A 255 15.17 6.45 -1.99
CA GLN A 255 14.29 5.55 -2.75
C GLN A 255 13.40 4.72 -1.82
N LEU A 256 13.94 4.33 -0.66
CA LEU A 256 13.26 3.54 0.37
C LEU A 256 12.13 4.32 1.05
N PHE A 257 12.22 5.64 1.07
CA PHE A 257 11.21 6.54 1.65
C PHE A 257 9.81 6.33 1.08
N PHE A 258 9.66 6.28 -0.26
CA PHE A 258 8.34 6.26 -0.89
C PHE A 258 7.53 4.99 -0.57
N PRO A 259 8.08 3.77 -0.73
CA PRO A 259 7.35 2.56 -0.34
C PRO A 259 7.02 2.52 1.15
N VAL A 260 7.98 2.85 2.04
CA VAL A 260 7.75 2.83 3.50
C VAL A 260 6.69 3.84 3.93
N ALA A 261 6.77 5.08 3.44
CA ALA A 261 5.79 6.11 3.75
C ALA A 261 4.40 5.74 3.21
N PHE A 262 4.32 5.15 2.02
CA PHE A 262 3.05 4.66 1.50
C PHE A 262 2.45 3.55 2.39
N LEU A 263 3.27 2.56 2.78
CA LEU A 263 2.79 1.44 3.58
C LEU A 263 2.19 1.92 4.92
N LEU A 264 2.90 2.81 5.62
CA LEU A 264 2.42 3.43 6.86
C LEU A 264 1.17 4.28 6.64
N ARG A 265 1.14 5.08 5.56
CA ARG A 265 -0.03 5.90 5.21
C ARG A 265 -1.26 5.04 4.94
N ASN A 266 -1.09 3.91 4.27
CA ASN A 266 -2.19 2.98 4.00
C ASN A 266 -2.66 2.30 5.29
N ALA A 267 -1.74 1.86 6.16
CA ALA A 267 -2.10 1.32 7.48
C ALA A 267 -2.93 2.32 8.31
N ILE A 268 -2.52 3.60 8.36
CA ILE A 268 -3.28 4.67 9.04
C ILE A 268 -4.68 4.86 8.44
N GLU A 269 -4.82 4.87 7.10
CA GLU A 269 -6.14 4.96 6.46
C GLU A 269 -7.03 3.78 6.87
N LEU A 270 -6.49 2.57 6.86
CA LEU A 270 -7.22 1.36 7.23
C LEU A 270 -7.60 1.35 8.71
N SER A 271 -6.72 1.77 9.62
CA SER A 271 -7.04 1.90 11.05
C SER A 271 -8.16 2.90 11.30
N LEU A 272 -8.16 4.04 10.60
CA LEU A 272 -9.27 5.00 10.66
C LEU A 272 -10.57 4.42 10.10
N LYS A 273 -10.50 3.63 9.02
CA LYS A 273 -11.67 2.93 8.47
C LYS A 273 -12.19 1.87 9.45
N ARG A 274 -11.32 1.08 10.08
CA ARG A 274 -11.70 0.11 11.11
C ARG A 274 -12.48 0.79 12.24
N LEU A 275 -11.94 1.88 12.80
CA LEU A 275 -12.60 2.67 13.84
C LEU A 275 -13.94 3.28 13.36
N LEU A 276 -14.03 3.71 12.10
CA LEU A 276 -15.29 4.19 11.51
C LEU A 276 -16.39 3.12 11.58
N TYR A 277 -16.03 1.83 11.52
CA TYR A 277 -16.96 0.70 11.57
C TYR A 277 -17.22 0.13 12.96
N ALA A 278 -16.63 0.69 14.03
CA ALA A 278 -16.85 0.27 15.41
C ALA A 278 -18.34 0.09 15.75
N LYS A 279 -18.66 -0.95 16.53
CA LYS A 279 -20.03 -1.46 16.76
C LYS A 279 -20.56 -1.17 18.16
N ASN A 280 -19.85 -0.34 18.92
CA ASN A 280 -20.26 0.11 20.25
C ASN A 280 -21.63 0.78 20.26
N VAL A 281 -22.27 0.88 21.43
CA VAL A 281 -23.57 1.53 21.62
C VAL A 281 -23.54 2.97 21.09
N VAL A 282 -22.51 3.74 21.45
CA VAL A 282 -22.22 5.02 20.81
C VAL A 282 -21.26 4.76 19.66
N CYS A 283 -21.74 4.89 18.43
CA CYS A 283 -20.91 4.69 17.25
C CYS A 283 -21.30 5.62 16.10
N VAL A 284 -20.48 5.63 15.06
CA VAL A 284 -20.75 6.39 13.84
C VAL A 284 -22.03 5.88 13.18
N SER A 285 -22.90 6.79 12.76
CA SER A 285 -24.17 6.41 12.13
C SER A 285 -23.95 5.58 10.86
N TYR A 286 -24.86 4.63 10.61
CA TYR A 286 -24.81 3.77 9.42
C TYR A 286 -24.77 4.57 8.10
N HIS A 287 -25.50 5.69 8.03
CA HIS A 287 -25.49 6.57 6.86
C HIS A 287 -24.09 7.13 6.58
N ILE A 288 -23.39 7.58 7.63
CA ILE A 288 -22.02 8.09 7.51
C ILE A 288 -21.08 6.95 7.10
N LYS A 289 -21.12 5.80 7.78
CA LYS A 289 -20.33 4.60 7.44
C LYS A 289 -20.44 4.28 5.94
N ARG A 290 -21.67 4.17 5.43
CA ARG A 290 -21.93 3.87 4.01
C ARG A 290 -21.46 4.96 3.05
N SER A 291 -21.64 6.24 3.40
CA SER A 291 -21.23 7.36 2.54
C SER A 291 -19.71 7.55 2.48
N LYS A 292 -18.99 7.14 3.54
CA LYS A 292 -17.54 7.34 3.69
C LYS A 292 -16.69 6.09 3.45
N LYS A 293 -17.31 4.94 3.18
CA LYS A 293 -16.63 3.65 2.98
C LYS A 293 -15.43 3.69 2.02
N ASN A 294 -15.57 4.43 0.91
CA ASN A 294 -14.55 4.53 -0.14
C ASN A 294 -13.73 5.83 -0.03
N SER A 295 -13.85 6.56 1.08
CA SER A 295 -13.08 7.80 1.24
C SER A 295 -11.61 7.50 1.51
N HIS A 296 -10.76 8.38 1.01
CA HIS A 296 -9.33 8.41 1.28
C HIS A 296 -8.91 9.65 2.07
N PHE A 297 -9.88 10.52 2.43
CA PHE A 297 -9.61 11.77 3.16
C PHE A 297 -9.50 11.46 4.66
N LEU A 298 -8.26 11.40 5.16
CA LEU A 298 -7.95 11.00 6.53
C LEU A 298 -8.65 11.93 7.53
N TYR A 299 -8.58 13.24 7.31
CA TYR A 299 -9.11 14.19 8.28
C TYR A 299 -10.61 14.42 8.11
N LYS A 300 -11.03 14.96 6.95
CA LYS A 300 -12.39 15.46 6.74
C LYS A 300 -13.46 14.37 6.82
N ASP A 301 -13.18 13.18 6.28
CA ASP A 301 -14.17 12.13 6.14
C ASP A 301 -14.02 10.99 7.14
N LEU A 302 -12.79 10.67 7.56
CA LEU A 302 -12.57 9.57 8.51
C LEU A 302 -12.46 10.10 9.95
N TRP A 303 -11.38 10.79 10.29
CA TRP A 303 -11.11 11.25 11.65
C TRP A 303 -12.23 12.10 12.25
N LYS A 304 -12.77 13.10 11.51
CA LYS A 304 -13.88 13.93 12.03
C LYS A 304 -15.14 13.16 12.42
N ASN A 305 -15.37 11.99 11.82
CA ASN A 305 -16.52 11.15 12.17
C ASN A 305 -16.19 10.16 13.29
N VAL A 306 -14.93 9.74 13.40
CA VAL A 306 -14.45 8.79 14.42
C VAL A 306 -14.16 9.49 15.76
N LYS A 307 -13.55 10.68 15.74
CA LYS A 307 -13.11 11.43 16.92
C LYS A 307 -14.20 11.55 18.01
N PRO A 308 -15.46 11.94 17.71
CA PRO A 308 -16.49 12.05 18.75
C PRO A 308 -16.81 10.74 19.47
N VAL A 309 -16.63 9.58 18.80
CA VAL A 309 -16.82 8.27 19.42
C VAL A 309 -15.67 7.96 20.39
N ILE A 310 -14.43 8.26 19.98
CA ILE A 310 -13.25 8.09 20.84
C ILE A 310 -13.36 8.99 22.08
N GLU A 311 -13.67 10.27 21.89
CA GLU A 311 -13.84 11.24 22.99
C GLU A 311 -14.89 10.78 23.99
N HIS A 312 -16.05 10.33 23.52
CA HIS A 312 -17.12 9.85 24.39
C HIS A 312 -16.66 8.73 25.35
N TYR A 313 -15.97 7.72 24.83
CA TYR A 313 -15.52 6.59 25.63
C TYR A 313 -14.28 6.90 26.47
N ALA A 314 -13.39 7.78 25.98
CA ALA A 314 -12.26 8.28 26.76
C ALA A 314 -12.75 9.10 27.97
N GLU A 315 -13.72 9.99 27.78
CA GLU A 315 -14.34 10.77 28.87
C GLU A 315 -15.02 9.86 29.90
N THR A 316 -15.78 8.86 29.42
CA THR A 316 -16.47 7.89 30.29
C THR A 316 -15.47 7.09 31.13
N SER A 317 -14.28 6.83 30.59
CA SER A 317 -13.20 6.08 31.24
C SER A 317 -12.21 6.98 32.01
N GLN A 318 -12.42 8.30 32.04
CA GLN A 318 -11.53 9.30 32.65
C GLN A 318 -10.09 9.29 32.09
N GLU A 319 -9.96 8.97 30.81
CA GLU A 319 -8.68 8.98 30.09
C GLU A 319 -8.23 10.41 29.72
N ASP A 320 -6.94 10.57 29.45
CA ASP A 320 -6.37 11.86 29.02
C ASP A 320 -6.74 12.19 27.56
N LEU A 321 -7.60 13.20 27.38
CA LEU A 321 -8.02 13.69 26.07
C LEU A 321 -6.92 14.42 25.30
N SER A 322 -5.81 14.81 25.95
CA SER A 322 -4.72 15.55 25.28
C SER A 322 -4.12 14.77 24.11
N GLN A 323 -4.08 13.44 24.22
CA GLN A 323 -3.57 12.57 23.16
C GLN A 323 -4.45 12.59 21.91
N ILE A 324 -5.77 12.79 22.05
CA ILE A 324 -6.71 12.91 20.94
C ILE A 324 -6.43 14.19 20.15
N GLU A 325 -6.12 15.30 20.84
CA GLU A 325 -5.79 16.58 20.20
C GLU A 325 -4.44 16.53 19.47
N ILE A 326 -3.45 15.85 20.06
CA ILE A 326 -2.15 15.60 19.39
C ILE A 326 -2.36 14.73 18.15
N ALA A 327 -3.14 13.66 18.26
CA ALA A 327 -3.47 12.78 17.14
C ALA A 327 -4.17 13.55 16.01
N GLU A 328 -5.12 14.44 16.32
CA GLU A 328 -5.78 15.28 15.33
C GLU A 328 -4.76 16.16 14.58
N THR A 329 -3.80 16.75 15.29
CA THR A 329 -2.76 17.58 14.69
C THR A 329 -1.91 16.77 13.70
N TYR A 330 -1.52 15.55 14.07
CA TYR A 330 -0.77 14.66 13.18
C TYR A 330 -1.58 14.23 11.97
N ILE A 331 -2.85 13.85 12.16
CA ILE A 331 -3.73 13.42 11.08
C ILE A 331 -4.01 14.56 10.10
N LYS A 332 -4.22 15.80 10.58
CA LYS A 332 -4.31 17.00 9.71
C LYS A 332 -3.05 17.18 8.89
N LYS A 333 -1.88 17.10 9.53
CA LYS A 333 -0.59 17.24 8.85
C LYS A 333 -0.39 16.17 7.78
N LEU A 334 -0.74 14.91 8.07
CA LEU A 334 -0.65 13.83 7.09
C LEU A 334 -1.67 14.00 5.95
N ASP A 335 -2.87 14.49 6.22
CA ASP A 335 -3.88 14.85 5.20
C ASP A 335 -3.40 15.99 4.29
N GLU A 336 -2.66 16.96 4.83
CA GLU A 336 -2.03 18.03 4.04
C GLU A 336 -0.92 17.51 3.13
N ILE A 337 -0.09 16.60 3.64
CA ILE A 337 1.00 15.97 2.88
C ILE A 337 0.45 15.06 1.78
N ASP A 338 -0.53 14.21 2.12
CA ASP A 338 -1.08 13.18 1.22
C ASP A 338 -2.61 13.03 1.32
N LYS A 339 -3.30 14.06 0.83
CA LYS A 339 -4.76 14.19 0.88
C LYS A 339 -5.54 13.05 0.21
N LYS A 340 -5.01 12.48 -0.88
CA LYS A 340 -5.68 11.46 -1.69
C LYS A 340 -4.99 10.09 -1.64
N GLY A 341 -3.96 9.94 -0.81
CA GLY A 341 -3.20 8.71 -0.74
C GLY A 341 -2.28 8.47 -1.93
N ASP A 342 -1.96 9.49 -2.74
CA ASP A 342 -1.20 9.40 -3.99
C ASP A 342 0.22 9.97 -3.91
N ALA A 343 0.52 10.80 -2.90
CA ALA A 343 1.79 11.52 -2.83
C ALA A 343 3.03 10.62 -2.66
N PHE A 344 2.86 9.45 -2.02
CA PHE A 344 3.93 8.48 -1.84
C PHE A 344 3.98 7.40 -2.94
N ARG A 345 3.00 7.40 -3.85
CA ARG A 345 2.87 6.40 -4.93
C ARG A 345 3.47 6.85 -6.25
N TYR A 346 3.54 8.15 -6.49
CA TYR A 346 3.97 8.73 -7.76
C TYR A 346 4.95 9.88 -7.51
N PRO A 347 5.97 10.06 -8.36
CA PRO A 347 6.93 11.15 -8.21
C PRO A 347 6.29 12.51 -8.46
N ILE A 348 5.18 12.57 -9.21
CA ILE A 348 4.47 13.78 -9.58
C ILE A 348 2.96 13.67 -9.34
N ASN A 349 2.28 14.81 -9.20
CA ASN A 349 0.82 14.88 -9.25
C ASN A 349 0.30 14.95 -10.71
N TYR A 350 -1.02 14.97 -10.90
CA TYR A 350 -1.64 15.13 -12.23
C TYR A 350 -1.30 16.45 -12.93
N GLY A 351 -0.91 17.48 -12.17
CA GLY A 351 -0.37 18.74 -12.70
C GLY A 351 1.13 18.69 -13.02
N LEU A 352 1.73 17.50 -12.99
CA LEU A 352 3.15 17.21 -13.23
C LEU A 352 4.12 17.92 -12.27
N GLN A 353 3.63 18.32 -11.10
CA GLN A 353 4.49 18.89 -10.05
C GLN A 353 5.10 17.76 -9.23
N TYR A 354 6.42 17.79 -9.08
CA TYR A 354 7.15 16.82 -8.28
C TYR A 354 6.81 16.88 -6.79
N ARG A 355 6.62 15.71 -6.20
CA ARG A 355 6.38 15.50 -4.78
C ARG A 355 7.70 15.49 -4.04
N PHE A 356 7.80 16.16 -2.89
CA PHE A 356 9.00 16.17 -2.05
C PHE A 356 10.29 16.67 -2.75
N SER A 357 10.17 17.43 -3.85
CA SER A 357 11.34 17.88 -4.61
C SER A 357 12.24 18.83 -3.81
N ASN A 358 13.54 18.58 -3.82
CA ASN A 358 14.58 19.33 -3.10
C ASN A 358 14.34 19.39 -1.58
N GLN A 359 13.72 18.36 -1.01
CA GLN A 359 13.48 18.27 0.42
C GLN A 359 14.51 17.35 1.09
N THR A 360 15.05 17.80 2.22
CA THR A 360 15.81 16.93 3.12
C THR A 360 14.85 16.36 4.14
N ILE A 361 14.79 15.03 4.21
CA ILE A 361 13.92 14.30 5.12
C ILE A 361 14.75 13.43 6.05
N ASP A 362 14.30 13.27 7.29
CA ASP A 362 14.80 12.25 8.20
C ASP A 362 13.84 11.06 8.16
N ILE A 363 14.25 9.98 7.50
CA ILE A 363 13.39 8.81 7.30
C ILE A 363 13.10 8.12 8.62
N ASN A 364 14.03 8.19 9.59
CA ASN A 364 13.80 7.62 10.92
C ASN A 364 12.73 8.42 11.69
N ASN A 365 12.77 9.76 11.59
CA ASN A 365 11.70 10.60 12.14
C ASN A 365 10.36 10.30 11.47
N ILE A 366 10.31 10.24 10.13
CA ILE A 366 9.08 9.98 9.38
C ILE A 366 8.47 8.62 9.77
N HIS A 367 9.28 7.56 9.78
CA HIS A 367 8.82 6.23 10.20
C HIS A 367 8.23 6.29 11.62
N SER A 368 8.98 6.86 12.57
CA SER A 368 8.54 6.98 13.97
C SER A 368 7.28 7.82 14.13
N TRP A 369 7.18 8.94 13.41
CA TRP A 369 6.07 9.89 13.47
C TRP A 369 4.78 9.27 12.93
N MET A 370 4.86 8.59 11.78
CA MET A 370 3.71 7.89 11.21
C MET A 370 3.33 6.64 12.02
N GLN A 371 4.32 5.89 12.53
CA GLN A 371 4.07 4.76 13.43
C GLN A 371 3.39 5.20 14.74
N GLY A 372 3.70 6.40 15.25
CA GLY A 372 3.00 6.98 16.40
C GLY A 372 1.50 7.19 16.14
N ILE A 373 1.12 7.65 14.94
CA ILE A 373 -0.30 7.76 14.54
C ILE A 373 -0.96 6.40 14.54
N PHE A 374 -0.31 5.42 13.90
CA PHE A 374 -0.83 4.05 13.83
C PHE A 374 -1.05 3.47 15.24
N ASN A 375 -0.03 3.55 16.11
CA ASN A 375 -0.09 2.99 17.47
C ASN A 375 -1.21 3.64 18.30
N PHE A 376 -1.43 4.95 18.16
CA PHE A 376 -2.55 5.64 18.81
C PHE A 376 -3.91 5.12 18.31
N LEU A 377 -4.09 4.97 17.00
CA LEU A 377 -5.34 4.47 16.41
C LEU A 377 -5.60 3.01 16.77
N ASP A 378 -4.54 2.19 16.86
CA ASP A 378 -4.63 0.80 17.29
C ASP A 378 -4.99 0.68 18.78
N GLY A 379 -4.45 1.57 19.62
CA GLY A 379 -4.86 1.71 21.02
C GLY A 379 -6.33 2.10 21.16
N CYS A 380 -6.82 3.03 20.34
CA CYS A 380 -8.24 3.40 20.31
C CYS A 380 -9.12 2.22 19.91
N ASP A 381 -8.68 1.39 18.96
CA ASP A 381 -9.42 0.20 18.52
C ASP A 381 -9.49 -0.86 19.62
N SER A 382 -8.38 -1.07 20.32
CA SER A 382 -8.31 -1.96 21.48
C SER A 382 -9.29 -1.52 22.59
N MET A 383 -9.31 -0.22 22.90
CA MET A 383 -10.26 0.37 23.86
C MET A 383 -11.71 0.13 23.43
N LEU A 384 -12.06 0.47 22.19
CA LEU A 384 -13.44 0.31 21.69
C LEU A 384 -13.85 -1.16 21.63
N SER A 385 -12.94 -2.07 21.27
CA SER A 385 -13.22 -3.51 21.25
C SER A 385 -13.53 -4.05 22.64
N ALA A 386 -12.71 -3.71 23.65
CA ALA A 386 -12.96 -4.14 25.03
C ALA A 386 -14.31 -3.62 25.58
N ILE A 387 -14.67 -2.38 25.22
CA ILE A 387 -15.96 -1.80 25.60
C ILE A 387 -17.12 -2.51 24.88
N TYR A 388 -16.95 -2.83 23.60
CA TYR A 388 -17.98 -3.51 22.81
C TYR A 388 -18.27 -4.92 23.38
N ASP A 389 -17.23 -5.64 23.78
CA ASP A 389 -17.36 -6.94 24.43
C ASP A 389 -18.16 -6.83 25.74
N TYR A 390 -17.81 -5.85 26.59
CA TYR A 390 -18.56 -5.56 27.81
C TYR A 390 -20.04 -5.21 27.53
N GLU A 391 -20.31 -4.36 26.54
CA GLU A 391 -21.68 -4.01 26.13
C GLU A 391 -22.46 -5.22 25.60
N CYS A 392 -21.81 -6.16 24.93
CA CYS A 392 -22.40 -7.41 24.47
C CYS A 392 -22.73 -8.35 25.63
N GLU A 393 -21.80 -8.52 26.57
CA GLU A 393 -22.01 -9.30 27.80
C GLU A 393 -23.20 -8.74 28.59
N MET A 394 -23.22 -7.43 28.85
CA MET A 394 -24.31 -6.77 29.56
C MET A 394 -25.66 -6.98 28.88
N ARG A 395 -25.71 -6.90 27.55
CA ARG A 395 -26.95 -7.17 26.78
C ARG A 395 -27.42 -8.62 26.93
N SER A 396 -26.51 -9.58 27.01
CA SER A 396 -26.88 -11.00 27.14
C SER A 396 -27.55 -11.35 28.48
N TYR A 397 -27.34 -10.55 29.54
CA TYR A 397 -28.03 -10.73 30.82
C TYR A 397 -29.48 -10.20 30.85
N TYR A 398 -29.88 -9.39 29.85
CA TYR A 398 -31.24 -8.83 29.76
C TYR A 398 -32.15 -9.59 28.79
N TYR A 399 -31.64 -10.64 28.15
CA TYR A 399 -32.38 -11.60 27.32
C TYR A 399 -32.29 -12.99 27.94
#